data_AF-A0A2S9PRK6-F1
#
_entry.id   AF-A0A2S9PRK6-F1
#
_cell.length_a   1.000
_cell.length_b   1.000
_cell.length_c   1.000
_cell.angle_alpha   90.00
_cell.angle_beta   90.00
_cell.angle_gamma   90.00
#
_symmetry.space_group_name_H-M   'P 1'
#
loop_
_entity.id
_entity.type
_entity.pdbx_description
1 polymer ?
#
loop_
_entity_poly.entity_id
_entity_poly.type
_entity_poly.pdbx_seq_one_letter_code
_entity_poly.pdbx_strand_id
1 'polypeptide(L)'
;PTPLTAPSGTVELSPVWLDQSNSLSLRDPMLLPDRTGDIRLDCSDDADCALTSDSAVFVQLFNGKKATRDTCRHLLGGATGPAYRTWSLAAAGEGAHLCVRDAAGRVGALALQVKQTTFREAAFLQLGLTVWPKTP
;
A
#
# COMPACT_ATOMS: atom_id res chain seq x y z
N PRO A 1 13.40 -9.84 -1.51
CA PRO A 1 14.00 -8.59 -0.98
C PRO A 1 14.27 -8.80 0.51
N THR A 2 15.47 -8.48 1.00
CA THR A 2 15.78 -8.57 2.44
C THR A 2 15.25 -7.31 3.12
N PRO A 3 14.43 -7.40 4.18
CA PRO A 3 13.99 -6.24 4.92
C PRO A 3 15.19 -5.52 5.52
N LEU A 4 15.32 -4.21 5.26
CA LEU A 4 16.27 -3.35 5.96
C LEU A 4 15.55 -2.78 7.19
N THR A 5 15.96 -3.23 8.37
CA THR A 5 15.46 -2.69 9.63
C THR A 5 16.28 -1.45 9.98
N ALA A 6 15.67 -0.26 9.91
CA ALA A 6 16.27 0.96 10.43
C ALA A 6 16.31 0.90 11.98
N PRO A 7 17.24 1.60 12.65
CA PRO A 7 17.40 1.56 14.11
C PRO A 7 16.14 1.98 14.91
N SER A 8 15.14 2.55 14.23
CA SER A 8 13.85 2.98 14.77
C SER A 8 12.76 1.89 14.75
N GLY A 9 13.08 0.65 14.38
CA GLY A 9 12.11 -0.43 14.17
C GLY A 9 11.21 -0.24 12.94
N THR A 10 11.53 0.75 12.10
CA THR A 10 10.89 0.97 10.80
C THR A 10 11.41 -0.05 9.81
N VAL A 11 10.50 -0.68 9.08
CA VAL A 11 10.82 -1.65 8.03
C VAL A 11 10.57 -0.99 6.68
N GLU A 12 11.56 -1.05 5.80
CA GLU A 12 11.48 -0.55 4.43
C GLU A 12 11.75 -1.70 3.47
N LEU A 13 10.82 -1.93 2.54
CA LEU A 13 10.92 -2.91 1.47
C LEU A 13 10.77 -2.18 0.14
N SER A 14 11.81 -2.20 -0.69
CA SER A 14 11.78 -1.57 -2.01
C SER A 14 12.82 -2.21 -2.94
N PRO A 15 12.46 -2.58 -4.18
CA PRO A 15 11.09 -2.62 -4.69
C PRO A 15 10.33 -3.84 -4.13
N VAL A 16 9.01 -3.71 -4.07
CA VAL A 16 8.06 -4.81 -3.86
C VAL A 16 7.20 -4.92 -5.10
N TRP A 17 7.04 -6.13 -5.61
CA TRP A 17 6.19 -6.43 -6.76
C TRP A 17 4.82 -6.88 -6.27
N LEU A 18 3.79 -6.15 -6.65
CA LEU A 18 2.39 -6.48 -6.37
C LEU A 18 1.66 -6.73 -7.69
N ASP A 19 1.07 -7.92 -7.82
CA ASP A 19 0.32 -8.32 -9.00
C ASP A 19 -0.98 -9.06 -8.58
N GLN A 20 -1.66 -9.67 -9.54
CA GLN A 20 -2.93 -10.37 -9.26
C GLN A 20 -2.76 -11.69 -8.49
N SER A 21 -1.57 -12.27 -8.44
CA SER A 21 -1.31 -13.55 -7.77
C SER A 21 -0.96 -13.41 -6.29
N ASN A 22 -0.48 -12.24 -5.88
CA ASN A 22 0.13 -12.01 -4.57
C ASN A 22 -0.59 -10.91 -3.78
N SER A 23 -0.08 -10.62 -2.57
CA SER A 23 -0.63 -9.56 -1.71
C SER A 23 0.42 -9.02 -0.74
N LEU A 24 0.12 -7.85 -0.16
CA LEU A 24 0.96 -7.23 0.86
C LEU A 24 0.28 -7.24 2.23
N SER A 25 1.09 -7.25 3.28
CA SER A 25 0.66 -6.96 4.64
C SER A 25 1.64 -6.00 5.31
N LEU A 26 1.17 -5.30 6.34
CA LEU A 26 2.02 -4.45 7.17
C LEU A 26 2.71 -5.23 8.30
N ARG A 27 2.66 -6.56 8.29
CA ARG A 27 3.29 -7.45 9.29
C ARG A 27 4.20 -8.38 8.52
N ASP A 28 5.17 -8.92 9.24
CA ASP A 28 5.93 -10.04 8.71
C ASP A 28 5.03 -11.29 8.58
N PRO A 29 5.06 -12.00 7.43
CA PRO A 29 5.70 -11.62 6.17
C PRO A 29 4.94 -10.53 5.41
N MET A 30 5.65 -9.51 4.91
CA MET A 30 5.03 -8.32 4.31
C MET A 30 4.66 -8.47 2.83
N LEU A 31 5.30 -9.40 2.13
CA LEU A 31 4.92 -9.84 0.79
C LEU A 31 4.53 -11.31 0.89
N LEU A 32 3.27 -11.60 0.58
CA LEU A 32 2.74 -12.95 0.62
C LEU A 32 2.61 -13.46 -0.82
N PRO A 33 2.97 -14.72 -1.11
CA PRO A 33 2.90 -15.28 -2.46
C PRO A 33 1.46 -15.61 -2.90
N ASP A 34 0.47 -15.36 -2.03
CA ASP A 34 -0.94 -15.57 -2.25
C ASP A 34 -1.73 -14.29 -1.98
N ARG A 35 -3.06 -14.34 -2.11
CA ARG A 35 -3.97 -13.20 -1.90
C ARG A 35 -4.52 -13.09 -0.46
N THR A 36 -3.89 -13.72 0.53
CA THR A 36 -4.39 -13.70 1.93
C THR A 36 -3.98 -12.45 2.73
N GLY A 37 -3.06 -11.66 2.18
CA GLY A 37 -2.65 -10.36 2.73
C GLY A 37 -3.73 -9.30 2.62
N ASP A 38 -3.46 -8.18 3.28
CA ASP A 38 -4.41 -7.09 3.46
C ASP A 38 -4.57 -6.25 2.19
N ILE A 39 -3.52 -6.08 1.39
CA ILE A 39 -3.49 -5.15 0.26
C ILE A 39 -3.29 -5.94 -1.03
N ARG A 40 -4.20 -5.79 -1.98
CA ARG A 40 -4.20 -6.54 -3.24
C ARG A 40 -4.34 -5.59 -4.42
N LEU A 41 -3.73 -5.95 -5.54
CA LEU A 41 -4.07 -5.38 -6.83
C LEU A 41 -5.31 -6.11 -7.38
N ASP A 42 -6.30 -5.33 -7.80
CA ASP A 42 -7.53 -5.81 -8.43
C ASP A 42 -7.77 -5.05 -9.73
N CYS A 43 -8.04 -5.77 -10.81
CA CYS A 43 -8.33 -5.24 -12.14
C CYS A 43 -9.61 -5.86 -12.74
N SER A 44 -10.39 -6.58 -11.94
CA SER A 44 -11.59 -7.28 -12.43
C SER A 44 -12.71 -6.30 -12.77
N ASP A 45 -13.01 -5.39 -11.84
CA ASP A 45 -14.20 -4.52 -11.92
C ASP A 45 -13.88 -3.09 -12.37
N ASP A 46 -12.65 -2.62 -12.15
CA ASP A 46 -12.21 -1.27 -12.49
C ASP A 46 -11.46 -1.23 -13.81
N ALA A 47 -11.86 -0.34 -14.73
CA ALA A 47 -11.15 -0.11 -16.00
C ALA A 47 -9.69 0.32 -15.78
N ASP A 48 -9.41 0.94 -14.63
CA ASP A 48 -8.11 1.50 -14.28
C ASP A 48 -7.32 0.68 -13.25
N CYS A 49 -7.87 -0.46 -12.80
CA CYS A 49 -7.43 -1.21 -11.63
C CYS A 49 -7.50 -0.40 -10.31
N ALA A 50 -7.41 -1.12 -9.19
CA ALA A 50 -7.39 -0.53 -7.85
C ALA A 50 -6.53 -1.33 -6.88
N LEU A 51 -6.07 -0.65 -5.83
CA LEU A 51 -5.68 -1.33 -4.60
C LEU A 51 -6.92 -1.58 -3.75
N THR A 52 -7.11 -2.82 -3.32
CA THR A 52 -8.25 -3.23 -2.49
C THR A 52 -7.80 -3.89 -1.20
N SER A 53 -8.65 -3.78 -0.19
CA SER A 53 -8.50 -4.46 1.10
C SER A 53 -9.85 -4.83 1.70
N ASP A 54 -9.90 -5.92 2.46
CA ASP A 54 -11.09 -6.23 3.25
C ASP A 54 -11.15 -5.41 4.54
N SER A 55 -10.00 -4.93 5.03
CA SER A 55 -9.89 -4.38 6.39
C SER A 55 -8.99 -3.16 6.50
N ALA A 56 -7.95 -3.05 5.67
CA ALA A 56 -7.08 -1.89 5.63
C ALA A 56 -7.76 -0.71 4.94
N VAL A 57 -7.34 0.49 5.32
CA VAL A 57 -7.81 1.74 4.73
C VAL A 57 -6.65 2.50 4.10
N PHE A 58 -6.92 3.12 2.96
CA PHE A 58 -5.98 3.87 2.14
C PHE A 58 -6.37 5.35 2.11
N VAL A 59 -5.38 6.22 2.17
CA VAL A 59 -5.53 7.65 1.86
C VAL A 59 -4.34 8.09 1.03
N GLN A 60 -4.60 8.68 -0.14
CA GLN A 60 -3.55 9.23 -0.98
C GLN A 60 -3.04 10.56 -0.41
N LEU A 61 -1.73 10.73 -0.44
CA LEU A 61 -1.04 11.95 -0.09
C LEU A 61 -0.83 12.83 -1.33
N PHE A 62 -1.58 13.92 -1.45
CA PHE A 62 -1.59 14.81 -2.64
C PHE A 62 -0.62 16.00 -2.56
N ASN A 63 0.34 16.00 -1.63
CA ASN A 63 1.21 17.16 -1.40
C ASN A 63 2.58 17.06 -2.11
N GLY A 64 2.80 16.02 -2.94
CA GLY A 64 4.06 15.78 -3.65
C GLY A 64 5.26 15.43 -2.76
N LYS A 65 5.05 15.20 -1.46
CA LYS A 65 6.10 14.84 -0.51
C LYS A 65 6.10 13.35 -0.22
N LYS A 66 7.25 12.82 0.19
CA LYS A 66 7.34 11.46 0.75
C LYS A 66 6.45 11.36 1.99
N ALA A 67 5.71 10.26 2.08
CA ALA A 67 4.91 9.94 3.25
C ALA A 67 5.78 9.84 4.52
N THR A 68 5.30 10.44 5.61
CA THR A 68 5.89 10.30 6.95
C THR A 68 4.88 9.70 7.89
N ARG A 69 5.36 9.09 8.98
CA ARG A 69 4.53 8.44 9.99
C ARG A 69 3.43 9.37 10.51
N ASP A 70 3.79 10.58 10.92
CA ASP A 70 2.85 11.52 11.54
C ASP A 70 1.80 12.01 10.55
N THR A 71 2.22 12.28 9.31
CA THR A 71 1.30 12.64 8.22
C THR A 71 0.31 11.52 7.95
N CYS A 72 0.79 10.28 7.85
CA CYS A 72 -0.08 9.14 7.62
C CYS A 72 -1.02 8.88 8.80
N ARG A 73 -0.53 8.94 10.05
CA ARG A 73 -1.40 8.81 11.24
C ARG A 73 -2.50 9.86 11.25
N HIS A 74 -2.19 11.10 10.91
CA HIS A 74 -3.17 12.18 10.85
C HIS A 74 -4.23 11.92 9.77
N LEU A 75 -3.81 11.66 8.53
CA LEU A 75 -4.73 11.43 7.41
C LEU A 75 -5.63 10.20 7.61
N LEU A 76 -5.06 9.11 8.12
CA LEU A 76 -5.77 7.86 8.36
C LEU A 76 -6.70 7.91 9.57
N GLY A 77 -6.59 8.94 10.42
CA GLY A 77 -7.46 9.14 11.58
C GLY A 77 -8.92 9.44 11.21
N GLY A 78 -9.15 10.10 10.07
CA GLY A 78 -10.49 10.38 9.54
C GLY A 78 -10.99 9.35 8.53
N ALA A 79 -10.14 8.42 8.08
CA ALA A 79 -10.48 7.42 7.08
C ALA A 79 -11.26 6.26 7.72
N THR A 80 -12.58 6.42 7.81
CA THR A 80 -13.49 5.41 8.36
C THR A 80 -14.51 4.95 7.33
N GLY A 81 -14.74 3.64 7.24
CA GLY A 81 -15.76 3.06 6.37
C GLY A 81 -15.22 2.39 5.10
N PRO A 82 -16.10 1.76 4.31
CA PRO A 82 -15.72 0.91 3.19
C PRO A 82 -15.13 1.69 2.01
N ALA A 83 -15.49 2.97 1.85
CA ALA A 83 -14.97 3.81 0.76
C ALA A 83 -13.44 3.99 0.79
N TYR A 84 -12.82 3.84 1.96
CA TYR A 84 -11.36 3.92 2.12
C TYR A 84 -10.65 2.59 1.91
N ARG A 85 -11.39 1.49 1.70
CA ARG A 85 -10.80 0.16 1.50
C ARG A 85 -10.41 -0.11 0.04
N THR A 86 -10.74 0.83 -0.84
CA THR A 86 -10.39 0.79 -2.25
C THR A 86 -9.72 2.10 -2.63
N TRP A 87 -8.67 2.02 -3.43
CA TRP A 87 -8.07 3.19 -4.06
C TRP A 87 -7.84 2.92 -5.55
N SER A 88 -8.52 3.72 -6.37
CA SER A 88 -8.40 3.64 -7.83
C SER A 88 -7.01 4.07 -8.28
N LEU A 89 -6.42 3.31 -9.20
CA LEU A 89 -5.15 3.64 -9.84
C LEU A 89 -5.32 4.63 -11.00
N ALA A 90 -6.53 5.05 -11.38
CA ALA A 90 -6.81 5.89 -12.55
C ALA A 90 -5.92 7.13 -12.64
N ALA A 91 -5.87 7.91 -11.55
CA ALA A 91 -5.09 9.14 -11.46
C ALA A 91 -3.69 8.93 -10.85
N ALA A 92 -3.29 7.69 -10.59
CA ALA A 92 -2.01 7.37 -9.96
C ALA A 92 -0.87 7.39 -10.98
N GLY A 93 0.11 8.27 -10.74
CA GLY A 93 1.38 8.31 -11.44
C GLY A 93 2.56 7.85 -10.56
N GLU A 94 3.73 7.73 -11.17
CA GLU A 94 4.98 7.52 -10.43
C GLU A 94 5.17 8.60 -9.36
N GLY A 95 5.66 8.21 -8.20
CA GLY A 95 5.82 9.09 -7.04
C GLY A 95 4.54 9.30 -6.23
N ALA A 96 3.40 8.74 -6.64
CA ALA A 96 2.20 8.75 -5.82
C ALA A 96 2.47 8.04 -4.48
N HIS A 97 2.15 8.72 -3.38
CA HIS A 97 2.25 8.17 -2.05
C HIS A 97 0.87 7.89 -1.46
N LEU A 98 0.72 6.73 -0.86
CA LEU A 98 -0.47 6.37 -0.10
C LEU A 98 -0.08 6.06 1.32
N CYS A 99 -0.87 6.58 2.24
CA CYS A 99 -0.89 6.13 3.61
C CYS A 99 -1.84 4.95 3.73
N VAL A 100 -1.41 3.90 4.44
CA VAL A 100 -2.23 2.72 4.71
C VAL A 100 -2.26 2.40 6.20
N ARG A 101 -3.42 1.98 6.70
CA ARG A 101 -3.60 1.46 8.06
C ARG A 101 -4.35 0.15 8.00
N ASP A 102 -3.80 -0.89 8.62
CA ASP A 102 -4.49 -2.16 8.75
C ASP A 102 -5.45 -2.20 9.96
N ALA A 103 -6.19 -3.31 10.08
CA ALA A 103 -7.13 -3.52 11.18
C ALA A 103 -6.47 -3.57 12.57
N ALA A 104 -5.18 -3.92 12.66
CA ALA A 104 -4.43 -3.92 13.93
C ALA A 104 -3.94 -2.51 14.33
N GLY A 105 -4.11 -1.52 13.43
CA GLY A 105 -3.67 -0.15 13.59
C GLY A 105 -2.20 0.07 13.28
N ARG A 106 -1.53 -0.87 12.61
CA ARG A 106 -0.19 -0.63 12.05
C ARG A 106 -0.33 0.35 10.90
N VAL A 107 0.60 1.29 10.80
CA VAL A 107 0.58 2.35 9.80
C VAL A 107 1.79 2.17 8.89
N GLY A 108 1.55 2.29 7.60
CA GLY A 108 2.58 2.24 6.59
C GLY A 108 2.33 3.24 5.48
N ALA A 109 3.25 3.25 4.52
CA ALA A 109 3.10 3.96 3.28
C ALA A 109 3.50 3.10 2.09
N LEU A 110 2.75 3.28 1.00
CA LEU A 110 3.07 2.75 -0.32
C LEU A 110 3.54 3.90 -1.20
N ALA A 111 4.66 3.72 -1.88
CA ALA A 111 5.20 4.65 -2.86
C ALA A 111 5.16 4.00 -4.23
N LEU A 112 4.36 4.52 -5.16
CA LEU A 112 4.25 3.99 -6.51
C LEU A 112 5.51 4.32 -7.31
N GLN A 113 6.22 3.28 -7.75
CA GLN A 113 7.43 3.40 -8.57
C GLN A 113 7.11 3.11 -10.03
N VAL A 114 6.44 1.98 -10.28
CA VAL A 114 6.02 1.59 -11.64
C VAL A 114 4.58 1.11 -11.58
N LYS A 115 3.79 1.54 -12.57
CA LYS A 115 2.42 1.10 -12.79
C LYS A 115 2.31 0.54 -14.20
N GLN A 116 1.93 -0.72 -14.33
CA GLN A 116 1.52 -1.33 -15.59
C GLN A 116 0.11 -1.90 -15.40
N THR A 117 -0.89 -1.22 -15.93
CA THR A 117 -2.31 -1.62 -15.83
C THR A 117 -2.99 -1.68 -17.19
N THR A 118 -2.24 -1.49 -18.28
CA THR A 118 -2.76 -1.50 -19.64
C THR A 118 -3.33 -2.87 -20.03
N PHE A 119 -2.65 -3.95 -19.61
CA PHE A 119 -3.07 -5.33 -19.83
C PHE A 119 -3.45 -5.94 -18.49
N ARG A 120 -4.71 -6.35 -18.32
CA ARG A 120 -5.22 -6.81 -17.02
C ARG A 120 -4.48 -8.07 -16.57
N GLU A 121 -4.31 -9.04 -17.45
CA GLU A 121 -3.64 -10.33 -17.20
C GLU A 121 -2.17 -10.21 -16.81
N ALA A 122 -1.53 -9.08 -17.13
CA ALA A 122 -0.13 -8.79 -16.81
C ALA A 122 -0.01 -7.53 -15.91
N ALA A 123 -1.09 -7.14 -15.25
CA ALA A 123 -1.10 -5.92 -14.45
C ALA A 123 -0.22 -6.09 -13.20
N PHE A 124 0.65 -5.11 -12.97
CA PHE A 124 1.51 -5.09 -11.79
C PHE A 124 1.84 -3.66 -11.34
N LEU A 125 2.22 -3.56 -10.07
CA LEU A 125 2.82 -2.39 -9.47
C LEU A 125 4.20 -2.75 -8.91
N GLN A 126 5.17 -1.86 -9.11
CA GLN A 126 6.36 -1.80 -8.26
C GLN A 126 6.16 -0.71 -7.22
N LEU A 127 6.35 -1.09 -5.96
CA LEU A 127 6.07 -0.26 -4.81
C LEU A 127 7.28 -0.19 -3.88
N GLY A 128 7.51 0.98 -3.28
CA GLY A 128 8.19 1.06 -2.00
C GLY A 128 7.18 0.88 -0.88
N LEU A 129 7.46 0.01 0.09
CA LEU A 129 6.65 -0.22 1.28
C LEU A 129 7.44 0.20 2.52
N THR A 130 6.93 1.20 3.21
CA THR A 130 7.42 1.61 4.53
C THR A 130 6.41 1.19 5.59
N VAL A 131 6.86 0.55 6.67
CA VAL A 131 6.02 0.28 7.83
C VAL A 131 6.67 0.78 9.10
N TRP A 132 5.91 1.59 9.84
CA TRP A 132 6.35 2.11 11.12
C TRP A 132 5.79 1.22 12.24
N PRO A 133 6.61 0.87 13.24
CA PRO A 133 6.16 0.07 14.36
C PRO A 133 5.08 0.85 15.12
N LYS A 134 4.13 0.11 15.70
CA LYS A 134 3.22 0.67 16.69
C LYS A 134 4.10 1.13 17.86
N THR A 135 4.14 2.44 18.15
CA THR A 135 4.80 2.88 19.39
C THR A 135 3.99 2.26 20.53
N PRO A 136 4.64 1.68 21.55
CA PRO A 136 3.95 1.26 22.76
C PRO A 136 3.11 2.38 23.36
#